data_AF-A0A9X8E029-F1
#
_entry.id   AF-A0A9X8E029-F1
#
_cell.length_a   1.000
_cell.length_b   1.000
_cell.length_c   1.000
_cell.angle_alpha   90.00
_cell.angle_beta   90.00
_cell.angle_gamma   90.00
#
_symmetry.space_group_name_H-M   'P 1'
#
loop_
_entity.id
_entity.type
_entity.pdbx_description
1 polymer ?
#
loop_
_entity_poly.entity_id
_entity_poly.type
_entity_poly.pdbx_seq_one_letter_code
_entity_poly.pdbx_strand_id
1 'polypeptide(L)'
;LLSATKKLPLASAGYVRIDESSDGAIVNPHALPMYRDANAKPTKRKYAKIRLDPIASKKPSKPITGPGFGGSTGGSTLTQFFMRDQIKSESIRSEDPREAILKYAKVAAADSTYLGSAYATTQPTDQIAAEYQLAKETLEQEKLTKEEQNRRLLDL
;
A
#
# COMPACT_ATOMS: atom_id res chain seq x y z
N LEU A 1 -10.35 62.02 34.97
CA LEU A 1 -9.28 61.55 34.06
C LEU A 1 -9.64 60.15 33.57
N LEU A 2 -10.23 60.04 32.39
CA LEU A 2 -10.53 58.75 31.75
C LEU A 2 -9.22 58.22 31.14
N SER A 3 -8.80 57.01 31.52
CA SER A 3 -7.83 56.23 30.74
C SER A 3 -8.58 55.21 29.90
N ALA A 4 -8.61 55.46 28.60
CA ALA A 4 -9.09 54.52 27.60
C ALA A 4 -8.00 53.47 27.35
N THR A 5 -8.33 52.19 27.57
CA THR A 5 -7.64 51.09 26.89
C THR A 5 -8.67 50.32 26.08
N LYS A 6 -8.60 50.50 24.77
CA LYS A 6 -9.45 49.84 23.78
C LYS A 6 -9.14 48.34 23.84
N LYS A 7 -10.07 47.52 24.36
CA LYS A 7 -9.92 46.06 24.31
C LYS A 7 -9.95 45.61 22.85
N LEU A 8 -8.83 45.03 22.38
CA LEU A 8 -8.78 44.32 21.11
C LEU A 8 -9.65 43.06 21.19
N PRO A 9 -10.41 42.71 20.13
CA PRO A 9 -11.15 41.46 20.11
C PRO A 9 -10.15 40.31 20.04
N LEU A 10 -10.15 39.47 21.08
CA LEU A 10 -9.44 38.19 21.05
C LEU A 10 -10.16 37.31 20.04
N ALA A 11 -9.54 37.07 18.89
CA ALA A 11 -10.02 36.09 17.93
C ALA A 11 -10.17 34.76 18.68
N SER A 12 -11.41 34.30 18.87
CA SER A 12 -11.69 33.02 19.49
C SER A 12 -11.20 31.94 18.53
N ALA A 13 -9.95 31.49 18.75
CA ALA A 13 -9.34 30.42 18.01
C ALA A 13 -10.29 29.21 17.99
N GLY A 14 -10.53 28.73 16.78
CA GLY A 14 -11.52 27.72 16.47
C GLY A 14 -11.27 26.43 17.24
N TYR A 15 -12.32 25.94 17.89
CA TYR A 15 -12.48 24.51 18.09
C TYR A 15 -13.28 23.99 16.90
N VAL A 16 -12.60 23.49 15.87
CA VAL A 16 -13.24 22.68 14.83
C VAL A 16 -13.53 21.30 15.41
N ARG A 17 -14.80 20.91 15.43
CA ARG A 17 -15.25 19.63 16.00
C ARG A 17 -15.01 18.51 14.98
N ILE A 18 -14.49 17.38 15.44
CA ILE A 18 -14.12 16.25 14.57
C ILE A 18 -15.34 15.35 14.23
N ASP A 19 -16.46 15.52 14.94
CA ASP A 19 -17.67 14.70 14.72
C ASP A 19 -18.67 15.32 13.72
N GLU A 20 -18.30 16.43 13.06
CA GLU A 20 -19.12 16.97 11.97
C GLU A 20 -18.73 16.23 10.68
N SER A 21 -19.54 15.25 10.29
CA SER A 21 -19.89 15.17 8.87
C SER A 21 -20.24 16.59 8.44
N SER A 22 -19.49 17.16 7.49
CA SER A 22 -19.68 18.53 6.99
C SER A 22 -21.10 18.81 6.52
N ASP A 23 -21.82 17.73 6.24
CA ASP A 23 -23.22 17.70 5.88
C ASP A 23 -24.01 17.70 7.20
N GLY A 24 -24.63 18.84 7.52
CA GLY A 24 -25.40 19.01 8.76
C GLY A 24 -26.44 17.92 9.00
N ALA A 25 -26.99 17.86 10.22
CA ALA A 25 -27.94 16.82 10.62
C ALA A 25 -29.08 16.65 9.58
N ILE A 26 -29.19 15.44 9.02
CA ILE A 26 -30.20 15.08 8.03
C ILE A 26 -31.55 14.97 8.77
N VAL A 27 -32.44 15.94 8.57
CA VAL A 27 -33.78 15.93 9.16
C VAL A 27 -34.78 15.42 8.15
N ASN A 28 -35.42 14.28 8.45
CA ASN A 28 -36.55 13.79 7.64
C ASN A 28 -37.88 14.37 8.18
N PRO A 29 -38.57 15.26 7.46
CA PRO A 29 -39.77 15.93 7.95
C PRO A 29 -40.99 15.02 8.08
N HIS A 30 -41.04 13.90 7.33
CA HIS A 30 -42.19 12.99 7.27
C HIS A 30 -41.95 11.63 7.93
N ALA A 31 -40.85 11.46 8.67
CA ALA A 31 -40.60 10.22 9.41
C ALA A 31 -41.61 10.03 10.56
N LEU A 32 -42.09 8.79 10.75
CA LEU A 32 -42.89 8.43 11.92
C LEU A 32 -42.11 8.77 13.20
N PRO A 33 -42.79 9.14 14.31
CA PRO A 33 -42.13 9.49 15.57
C PRO A 33 -41.11 8.48 16.08
N MET A 34 -41.30 7.18 15.80
CA MET A 34 -40.36 6.12 16.19
C MET A 34 -39.06 6.11 15.38
N TYR A 35 -39.04 6.74 14.20
CA TYR A 35 -37.86 6.87 13.32
C TYR A 35 -37.26 8.28 13.34
N ARG A 36 -37.77 9.19 14.19
CA ARG A 36 -37.16 10.51 14.36
C ARG A 36 -35.94 10.35 15.26
N ASP A 37 -34.78 10.78 14.77
CA ASP A 37 -33.57 10.84 15.59
C ASP A 37 -33.83 11.72 16.83
N ALA A 38 -33.89 11.10 18.00
CA ALA A 38 -34.24 11.78 19.26
C ALA A 38 -33.19 12.83 19.71
N ASN A 39 -32.10 12.99 18.97
CA ASN A 39 -30.95 13.77 19.36
C ASN A 39 -30.63 14.86 18.34
N ALA A 40 -31.50 15.87 18.27
CA ALA A 40 -31.05 17.21 17.88
C ALA A 40 -29.90 17.61 18.83
N LYS A 41 -28.73 17.84 18.26
CA LYS A 41 -27.48 18.38 18.86
C LYS A 41 -27.47 18.42 20.41
N PRO A 42 -26.63 17.63 21.09
CA PRO A 42 -26.59 17.62 22.55
C PRO A 42 -26.44 19.05 23.10
N THR A 43 -27.25 19.40 24.10
CA THR A 43 -27.15 20.72 24.75
C THR A 43 -25.74 20.95 25.30
N LYS A 44 -25.29 22.21 25.38
CA LYS A 44 -23.99 22.59 25.96
C LYS A 44 -23.76 21.95 27.34
N ARG A 45 -24.82 21.84 28.15
CA ARG A 45 -24.81 21.20 29.48
C ARG A 45 -24.55 19.69 29.41
N LYS A 46 -25.14 18.97 28.44
CA LYS A 46 -24.89 17.53 28.24
C LYS A 46 -23.43 17.27 27.85
N TYR A 47 -22.86 18.10 26.98
CA TYR A 47 -21.44 18.01 26.63
C TYR A 47 -20.50 18.28 27.81
N ALA A 48 -20.82 19.27 28.65
CA ALA A 48 -20.03 19.55 29.85
C ALA A 48 -20.04 18.35 30.80
N LYS A 49 -21.17 17.66 30.96
CA LYS A 49 -21.26 16.43 31.76
C LYS A 49 -20.41 15.29 31.18
N ILE A 50 -20.55 15.00 29.90
CA ILE A 50 -19.75 13.93 29.25
C ILE A 50 -18.25 14.21 29.36
N ARG A 51 -17.83 15.49 29.23
CA ARG A 51 -16.43 15.94 29.42
C ARG A 51 -15.87 15.72 30.81
N LEU A 52 -16.72 15.68 31.84
CA LEU A 52 -16.32 15.39 33.21
C LEU A 52 -16.11 13.89 33.42
N ASP A 53 -16.75 13.05 32.61
CA ASP A 53 -16.64 11.59 32.72
C ASP A 53 -15.35 11.09 32.03
N PRO A 54 -14.37 10.56 32.79
CA PRO A 54 -13.05 10.21 32.25
C PRO A 54 -13.10 9.02 31.27
N ILE A 55 -14.13 8.17 31.38
CA ILE A 55 -14.32 7.01 30.50
C ILE A 55 -15.00 7.44 29.20
N ALA A 56 -16.11 8.17 29.29
CA ALA A 56 -16.90 8.59 28.12
C ALA A 56 -16.16 9.61 27.23
N SER A 57 -15.28 10.42 27.84
CA SER A 57 -14.47 11.39 27.11
C SER A 57 -13.15 10.85 26.55
N LYS A 58 -12.81 9.61 26.86
CA LYS A 58 -11.54 9.03 26.40
C LYS A 58 -11.63 8.72 24.91
N LYS A 59 -10.83 9.45 24.12
CA LYS A 59 -10.62 9.12 22.70
C LYS A 59 -9.85 7.78 22.59
N PRO A 60 -10.20 6.90 21.65
CA PRO A 60 -9.36 5.77 21.30
C PRO A 60 -7.93 6.20 20.95
N SER A 61 -6.93 5.45 21.40
CA SER A 61 -5.53 5.74 21.07
C SER A 61 -5.34 5.69 19.56
N LYS A 62 -4.71 6.73 19.01
CA LYS A 62 -4.31 6.74 17.60
C LYS A 62 -3.19 5.72 17.38
N PRO A 63 -3.06 5.13 16.17
CA PRO A 63 -1.90 4.32 15.83
C PRO A 63 -0.63 5.16 16.01
N ILE A 64 0.41 4.57 16.61
CA ILE A 64 1.69 5.25 16.82
C ILE A 64 2.47 5.25 15.51
N THR A 65 2.77 6.44 15.02
CA THR A 65 3.70 6.67 13.92
C THR A 65 5.06 7.06 14.50
N GLY A 66 6.11 6.28 14.21
CA GLY A 66 7.47 6.51 14.74
C GLY A 66 7.94 5.44 15.73
N PRO A 67 9.10 5.61 16.38
CA PRO A 67 9.62 4.65 17.35
C PRO A 67 8.63 4.45 18.51
N GLY A 68 8.41 3.20 18.90
CA GLY A 68 7.44 2.84 19.94
C GLY A 68 7.73 3.49 21.30
N PHE A 69 6.67 3.75 22.07
CA PHE A 69 6.74 4.31 23.42
C PHE A 69 5.68 3.68 24.32
N GLY A 70 6.00 3.45 25.60
CA GLY A 70 5.04 2.99 26.62
C GLY A 70 4.47 1.59 26.40
N GLY A 71 5.24 0.66 25.82
CA GLY A 71 4.80 -0.72 25.55
C GLY A 71 4.01 -0.91 24.25
N SER A 72 3.69 0.18 23.54
CA SER A 72 3.11 0.13 22.20
C SER A 72 4.21 0.28 21.16
N THR A 73 4.36 -0.73 20.30
CA THR A 73 5.34 -0.72 19.22
C THR A 73 4.81 0.12 18.05
N GLY A 74 5.34 1.32 17.89
CA GLY A 74 5.16 2.08 16.65
C GLY A 74 6.09 1.52 15.58
N GLY A 75 5.50 0.99 14.51
CA GLY A 75 6.08 0.76 13.17
C GLY A 75 7.54 0.30 13.01
N SER A 76 8.22 -0.26 14.01
CA SER A 76 9.65 -0.58 13.92
C SER A 76 10.01 -1.74 14.84
N THR A 77 9.26 -2.84 14.74
CA THR A 77 9.76 -4.11 15.27
C THR A 77 10.97 -4.56 14.44
N LEU A 78 11.88 -5.32 15.05
CA LEU A 78 13.05 -5.88 14.36
C LEU A 78 12.63 -6.67 13.11
N THR A 79 11.55 -7.45 13.21
CA THR A 79 10.94 -8.15 12.08
C THR A 79 10.50 -7.19 10.97
N GLN A 80 9.83 -6.08 11.31
CA GLN A 80 9.41 -5.10 10.31
C GLN A 80 10.60 -4.38 9.67
N PHE A 81 11.70 -4.18 10.40
CA PHE A 81 12.95 -3.64 9.84
C PHE A 81 13.54 -4.60 8.79
N PHE A 82 13.73 -5.88 9.14
CA PHE A 82 14.22 -6.88 8.19
C PHE A 82 13.30 -7.04 6.97
N MET A 83 11.99 -7.03 7.18
CA MET A 83 11.02 -7.10 6.08
C MET A 83 11.12 -5.89 5.15
N ARG A 84 11.37 -4.67 5.65
CA ARG A 84 11.51 -3.49 4.79
C ARG A 84 12.67 -3.61 3.82
N ASP A 85 13.81 -4.07 4.31
CA ASP A 85 15.01 -4.19 3.47
C ASP A 85 14.87 -5.34 2.47
N GLN A 86 14.29 -6.46 2.89
CA GLN A 86 14.05 -7.62 2.01
C GLN A 86 12.93 -7.40 0.98
N ILE A 87 11.90 -6.62 1.32
CA ILE A 87 10.82 -6.28 0.38
C ILE A 87 11.29 -5.21 -0.62
N LYS A 88 12.25 -4.36 -0.24
CA LYS A 88 12.82 -3.33 -1.13
C LYS A 88 13.96 -3.85 -2.00
N SER A 89 14.71 -4.85 -1.57
CA SER A 89 15.64 -5.56 -2.47
C SER A 89 14.83 -6.19 -3.60
N GLU A 90 15.34 -6.09 -4.84
CA GLU A 90 14.69 -6.61 -6.05
C GLU A 90 14.11 -7.99 -5.78
N SER A 91 12.77 -8.05 -5.77
CA SER A 91 12.08 -9.27 -5.41
C SER A 91 12.30 -10.27 -6.52
N ILE A 92 12.65 -11.51 -6.18
CA ILE A 92 12.67 -12.63 -7.12
C ILE A 92 11.32 -12.83 -7.86
N ARG A 93 10.25 -12.18 -7.38
CA ARG A 93 8.94 -12.17 -8.00
C ARG A 93 8.83 -11.21 -9.19
N SER A 94 9.61 -10.13 -9.22
CA SER A 94 9.56 -9.13 -10.30
C SER A 94 10.41 -9.49 -11.50
N GLU A 95 11.38 -10.39 -11.33
CA GLU A 95 12.20 -10.88 -12.44
C GLU A 95 11.46 -11.97 -13.23
N ASP A 96 11.51 -11.88 -14.55
CA ASP A 96 10.97 -12.93 -15.41
C ASP A 96 11.86 -14.18 -15.35
N PRO A 97 11.28 -15.38 -15.15
CA PRO A 97 12.07 -16.61 -14.99
C PRO A 97 12.89 -16.95 -16.25
N ARG A 98 12.39 -16.58 -17.44
CA ARG A 98 13.13 -16.77 -18.70
C ARG A 98 14.35 -15.88 -18.77
N GLU A 99 14.23 -14.62 -18.36
CA GLU A 99 15.35 -13.69 -18.32
C GLU A 99 16.42 -14.14 -17.35
N ALA A 100 16.02 -14.55 -16.14
CA ALA A 100 16.93 -15.06 -15.13
C ALA A 100 17.75 -16.26 -15.65
N ILE A 101 17.12 -17.19 -16.37
CA ILE A 101 17.82 -18.34 -16.97
C ILE A 101 18.76 -17.89 -18.10
N LEU A 102 18.28 -17.03 -19.01
CA LEU A 102 19.07 -16.57 -20.17
C LEU A 102 20.28 -15.71 -19.77
N LYS A 103 20.18 -14.96 -18.65
CA LYS A 103 21.29 -14.20 -18.07
C LYS A 103 22.53 -15.06 -17.82
N TYR A 104 22.33 -16.28 -17.33
CA TYR A 104 23.41 -17.21 -17.02
C TYR A 104 23.72 -18.20 -18.14
N ALA A 105 22.87 -18.31 -19.17
CA ALA A 105 23.08 -19.24 -20.28
C ALA A 105 24.43 -19.03 -20.99
N LYS A 106 24.85 -17.77 -21.20
CA LYS A 106 26.15 -17.45 -21.81
C LYS A 106 27.33 -17.85 -20.91
N VAL A 107 27.21 -17.61 -19.62
CA VAL A 107 28.24 -17.96 -18.62
C VAL A 107 28.38 -19.48 -18.53
N ALA A 108 27.26 -20.20 -18.50
CA ALA A 108 27.24 -21.66 -18.46
C ALA A 108 27.83 -22.30 -19.74
N ALA A 109 27.63 -21.67 -20.90
CA ALA A 109 28.20 -22.13 -22.16
C ALA A 109 29.70 -21.88 -22.26
N ALA A 110 30.19 -20.75 -21.75
CA ALA A 110 31.61 -20.39 -21.78
C ALA A 110 32.43 -21.15 -20.73
N ASP A 111 32.02 -21.06 -19.45
CA ASP A 111 32.79 -21.55 -18.31
C ASP A 111 31.94 -22.52 -17.48
N SER A 112 31.64 -23.68 -18.05
CA SER A 112 30.91 -24.72 -17.32
C SER A 112 31.78 -25.36 -16.24
N THR A 113 31.38 -25.19 -14.98
CA THR A 113 32.03 -25.82 -13.83
C THR A 113 31.59 -27.26 -13.55
N TYR A 114 30.33 -27.61 -13.84
CA TYR A 114 29.76 -28.90 -13.41
C TYR A 114 29.45 -29.91 -14.52
N LEU A 115 28.72 -29.50 -15.59
CA LEU A 115 28.11 -30.47 -16.52
C LEU A 115 28.53 -30.33 -18.00
N GLY A 116 29.03 -29.18 -18.42
CA GLY A 116 29.25 -28.82 -19.82
C GLY A 116 30.19 -29.76 -20.57
N SER A 117 31.46 -29.88 -20.18
CA SER A 117 32.43 -30.67 -20.95
C SER A 117 32.15 -32.18 -20.91
N ALA A 118 31.72 -32.70 -19.76
CA ALA A 118 31.49 -34.13 -19.57
C ALA A 118 30.28 -34.66 -20.34
N TYR A 119 29.24 -33.83 -20.51
CA TYR A 119 27.99 -34.22 -21.16
C TYR A 119 27.80 -33.62 -22.55
N ALA A 120 28.79 -32.91 -23.09
CA ALA A 120 28.71 -32.26 -24.41
C ALA A 120 28.34 -33.23 -25.55
N THR A 121 28.80 -34.49 -25.48
CA THR A 121 28.57 -35.51 -26.50
C THR A 121 27.36 -36.40 -26.22
N THR A 122 26.97 -36.52 -24.95
CA THR A 122 25.96 -37.49 -24.51
C THR A 122 24.61 -36.84 -24.21
N GLN A 123 24.54 -35.51 -24.08
CA GLN A 123 23.29 -34.80 -23.80
C GLN A 123 22.32 -34.92 -24.98
N PRO A 124 21.13 -35.52 -24.79
CA PRO A 124 20.15 -35.66 -25.86
C PRO A 124 19.49 -34.31 -26.15
N THR A 125 19.62 -33.82 -27.38
CA THR A 125 18.99 -32.57 -27.84
C THR A 125 17.55 -32.79 -28.32
N ASP A 126 17.27 -33.95 -28.91
CA ASP A 126 16.06 -34.17 -29.71
C ASP A 126 14.98 -35.00 -29.00
N GLN A 127 15.26 -35.45 -27.77
CA GLN A 127 14.33 -36.26 -26.98
C GLN A 127 13.33 -35.43 -26.16
N ILE A 128 13.55 -34.11 -26.08
CA ILE A 128 12.68 -33.18 -25.36
C ILE A 128 11.62 -32.67 -26.35
N ALA A 129 10.34 -32.88 -26.04
CA ALA A 129 9.25 -32.36 -26.87
C ALA A 129 9.35 -30.84 -27.01
N ALA A 130 8.93 -30.31 -28.17
CA ALA A 130 9.09 -28.89 -28.52
C ALA A 130 8.52 -27.92 -27.46
N GLU A 131 7.44 -28.32 -26.79
CA GLU A 131 6.77 -27.54 -25.74
C GLU A 131 7.64 -27.34 -24.47
N TYR A 132 8.55 -28.28 -24.19
CA TYR A 132 9.44 -28.25 -23.03
C TYR A 132 10.83 -27.74 -23.35
N GLN A 133 11.09 -27.31 -24.59
CA GLN A 133 12.39 -26.75 -24.96
C GLN A 133 12.61 -25.40 -24.28
N LEU A 134 13.88 -25.09 -24.01
CA LEU A 134 14.27 -23.82 -23.41
C LEU A 134 13.81 -22.67 -24.31
N ALA A 135 13.18 -21.66 -23.71
CA ALA A 135 12.85 -20.43 -24.40
C ALA A 135 14.12 -19.75 -24.90
N LYS A 136 14.11 -19.29 -26.16
CA LYS A 136 15.24 -18.61 -26.79
C LYS A 136 15.28 -17.11 -26.47
N GLU A 137 14.13 -16.53 -26.19
CA GLU A 137 13.92 -15.10 -26.01
C GLU A 137 13.23 -14.82 -24.67
N THR A 138 13.39 -13.58 -24.18
CA THR A 138 12.64 -13.14 -23.01
C THR A 138 11.16 -12.98 -23.36
N LEU A 139 10.30 -12.94 -22.33
CA LEU A 139 8.86 -12.77 -22.52
C LEU A 139 8.56 -11.45 -23.25
N GLU A 140 9.26 -10.38 -22.89
CA GLU A 140 9.11 -9.07 -23.52
C GLU A 140 9.56 -9.07 -24.99
N GLN A 141 10.69 -9.71 -25.30
CA GLN A 141 11.17 -9.86 -26.68
C GLN A 141 10.18 -10.64 -27.53
N GLU A 142 9.62 -11.73 -27.00
CA GLU A 142 8.60 -12.52 -27.70
C GLU A 142 7.33 -11.70 -27.97
N LYS A 143 6.92 -10.83 -27.04
CA LYS A 143 5.79 -9.93 -27.26
C LYS A 143 6.07 -8.94 -28.39
N LEU A 144 7.24 -8.31 -28.37
CA LEU A 144 7.65 -7.36 -29.41
C LEU A 144 7.72 -8.02 -30.78
N THR A 145 8.33 -9.21 -30.89
CA THR A 145 8.41 -9.93 -32.16
C THR A 145 7.03 -10.33 -32.67
N LYS A 146 6.11 -10.74 -31.79
CA LYS A 146 4.71 -10.99 -32.15
C LYS A 146 3.99 -9.72 -32.61
N GLU A 147 4.19 -8.59 -31.94
CA GLU A 147 3.61 -7.31 -32.34
C GLU A 147 4.13 -6.85 -33.70
N GLU A 148 5.42 -6.97 -33.95
CA GLU A 148 6.03 -6.66 -35.25
C GLU A 148 5.52 -7.59 -36.36
N GLN A 149 5.39 -8.88 -36.07
CA GLN A 149 4.80 -9.85 -37.00
C GLN A 149 3.35 -9.50 -37.30
N ASN A 150 2.55 -9.18 -36.29
CA ASN A 150 1.16 -8.76 -36.46
C ASN A 150 1.06 -7.47 -37.27
N ARG A 151 1.90 -6.47 -36.99
CA ARG A 151 1.98 -5.23 -37.78
C ARG A 151 2.30 -5.55 -39.24
N ARG A 152 3.32 -6.37 -39.49
CA ARG A 152 3.72 -6.79 -40.83
C ARG A 152 2.60 -7.53 -41.58
N LEU A 153 1.79 -8.31 -40.88
CA LEU A 153 0.63 -9.00 -41.45
C LEU A 153 -0.53 -8.04 -41.77
N LEU A 154 -0.70 -6.97 -40.99
CA LEU A 154 -1.72 -5.94 -41.23
C LEU A 154 -1.32 -4.97 -42.37
N ASP A 155 -0.03 -4.85 -42.65
CA ASP A 155 0.51 -4.06 -43.77
C ASP A 155 0.40 -4.78 -45.14
N LEU A 156 -0.07 -6.03 -45.19
CA LEU A 156 -0.33 -6.83 -46.40
C LEU A 156 -1.81 -6.80 -46.79
#